data_AF-A0A1E5P1J4-F1
#
_entry.id   AF-A0A1E5P1J4-F1
#
_cell.length_a   1.000
_cell.length_b   1.000
_cell.length_c   1.000
_cell.angle_alpha   90.00
_cell.angle_beta   90.00
_cell.angle_gamma   90.00
#
_symmetry.space_group_name_H-M   'P 1'
#
loop_
_entity.id
_entity.type
_entity.pdbx_description
1 polymer ?
#
loop_
_entity_poly.entity_id
_entity_poly.type
_entity_poly.pdbx_seq_one_letter_code
_entity_poly.pdbx_strand_id
1 'polypeptide(L)'
;MAEAATEEVKVCYRAHVAGKGWMEWNCNGQFAGTVGENRAIEAMDIQVWGRGYFCADAHIRNVGWQAPYGDCVASGQVKRVGTVGQALPMEAVRITLSYGSLEGIGHVQDIGWIGPFRGDHITVGTTGQGKNLELVTLKVIG
;
A
#
# COMPACT_ATOMS: atom_id res chain seq x y z
N MET A 1 -36.31 14.65 -2.71
CA MET A 1 -35.57 13.46 -3.15
C MET A 1 -34.10 13.81 -3.03
N ALA A 2 -33.35 13.14 -2.16
CA ALA A 2 -31.92 13.38 -2.03
C ALA A 2 -31.20 12.66 -3.16
N GLU A 3 -30.46 13.43 -3.96
CA GLU A 3 -29.52 12.93 -4.94
C GLU A 3 -28.49 12.07 -4.19
N ALA A 4 -28.33 10.80 -4.58
CA ALA A 4 -27.30 9.96 -4.00
C ALA A 4 -25.94 10.60 -4.30
N ALA A 5 -25.24 11.06 -3.27
CA ALA A 5 -23.85 11.47 -3.41
C ALA A 5 -23.10 10.27 -4.02
N THR A 6 -22.49 10.46 -5.19
CA THR A 6 -21.54 9.50 -5.73
C THR A 6 -20.37 9.46 -4.74
N GLU A 7 -20.30 8.41 -3.92
CA GLU A 7 -19.14 8.15 -3.07
C GLU A 7 -17.88 8.21 -3.95
N GLU A 8 -17.05 9.22 -3.73
CA GLU A 8 -15.83 9.44 -4.50
C GLU A 8 -14.93 8.21 -4.34
N VAL A 9 -14.70 7.50 -5.43
CA VAL A 9 -13.83 6.33 -5.41
C VAL A 9 -12.38 6.79 -5.29
N LYS A 10 -11.73 6.44 -4.18
CA LYS A 10 -10.35 6.82 -3.90
C LYS A 10 -9.66 5.84 -2.97
N VAL A 11 -8.34 5.84 -3.04
CA VAL A 11 -7.49 5.17 -2.06
C VAL A 11 -6.66 6.22 -1.35
N CYS A 12 -6.72 6.24 -0.01
CA CYS A 12 -5.81 7.00 0.82
C CYS A 12 -4.95 6.05 1.65
N TYR A 13 -3.71 6.46 1.87
CA TYR A 13 -2.70 5.64 2.51
C TYR A 13 -1.61 6.51 3.13
N ARG A 14 -0.94 5.95 4.12
CA ARG A 14 0.27 6.51 4.70
C ARG A 14 1.26 5.42 5.05
N ALA A 15 2.54 5.78 5.03
CA ALA A 15 3.63 4.89 5.40
C ALA A 15 4.13 5.20 6.81
N HIS A 16 4.47 4.16 7.56
CA HIS A 16 5.39 4.24 8.69
C HIS A 16 6.80 4.02 8.17
N VAL A 17 7.63 5.05 8.19
CA VAL A 17 9.00 5.00 7.65
C VAL A 17 9.99 4.86 8.80
N ALA A 18 10.96 3.95 8.65
CA ALA A 18 12.01 3.71 9.63
C ALA A 18 12.72 5.02 10.01
N GLY A 19 12.75 5.34 11.31
CA GLY A 19 13.35 6.55 11.86
C GLY A 19 12.59 7.86 11.60
N LYS A 20 11.43 7.83 10.91
CA LYS A 20 10.55 8.99 10.70
C LYS A 20 9.17 8.82 11.31
N GLY A 21 8.73 7.59 11.55
CA GLY A 21 7.40 7.31 12.07
C GLY A 21 6.31 7.36 11.00
N TRP A 22 5.06 7.55 11.43
CA TRP A 22 3.93 7.71 10.52
C TRP A 22 4.01 9.03 9.77
N MET A 23 4.02 8.95 8.45
CA MET A 23 3.88 10.11 7.56
C MET A 23 2.42 10.54 7.43
N GLU A 24 2.19 11.69 6.80
CA GLU A 24 0.85 12.19 6.51
C GLU A 24 0.06 11.26 5.58
N TRP A 25 -1.27 11.32 5.71
CA TRP A 25 -2.18 10.65 4.80
C TRP A 25 -2.13 11.31 3.42
N ASN A 26 -1.96 10.47 2.42
CA ASN A 26 -1.94 10.86 1.01
C ASN A 26 -3.00 10.04 0.27
N CYS A 27 -3.51 10.57 -0.84
CA CYS A 27 -4.52 9.89 -1.63
C CYS A 27 -4.15 9.89 -3.12
N ASN A 28 -4.61 8.88 -3.85
CA ASN A 28 -4.61 8.80 -5.31
C ASN A 28 -3.35 9.34 -6.03
N GLY A 29 -2.31 8.52 -6.12
CA GLY A 29 -1.10 8.78 -6.89
C GLY A 29 -0.07 9.65 -6.17
N GLN A 30 -0.41 10.17 -5.00
CA GLN A 30 0.53 10.88 -4.13
C GLN A 30 1.56 9.94 -3.49
N PHE A 31 2.65 10.51 -3.00
CA PHE A 31 3.79 9.76 -2.50
C PHE A 31 3.59 9.40 -1.03
N ALA A 32 3.72 8.12 -0.68
CA ALA A 32 3.84 7.68 0.71
C ALA A 32 5.18 6.96 0.91
N GLY A 33 6.07 7.59 1.68
CA GLY A 33 7.43 7.10 1.90
C GLY A 33 8.48 8.14 1.52
N THR A 34 9.68 7.67 1.19
CA THR A 34 10.84 8.49 0.83
C THR A 34 11.54 7.91 -0.39
N VAL A 35 12.20 8.76 -1.18
CA VAL A 35 12.96 8.30 -2.36
C VAL A 35 14.44 8.49 -2.09
N GLY A 36 15.24 7.42 -2.19
CA GLY A 36 16.69 7.51 -2.17
C GLY A 36 17.30 7.86 -0.81
N GLU A 37 16.49 7.89 0.24
CA GLU A 37 16.96 8.12 1.62
C GLU A 37 17.45 6.83 2.30
N ASN A 38 17.37 5.68 1.63
CA ASN A 38 17.70 4.38 2.19
C ASN A 38 16.90 4.05 3.47
N ARG A 39 15.67 4.57 3.56
CA ARG A 39 14.74 4.33 4.68
C ARG A 39 13.60 3.44 4.21
N ALA A 40 13.41 2.32 4.91
CA ALA A 40 12.34 1.38 4.62
C ALA A 40 10.98 1.89 5.10
N ILE A 41 9.94 1.56 4.35
CA ILE A 41 8.58 1.45 4.88
C ILE A 41 8.52 0.18 5.74
N GLU A 42 8.04 0.31 6.97
CA GLU A 42 7.87 -0.82 7.90
C GLU A 42 6.39 -1.25 7.97
N ALA A 43 5.47 -0.30 7.84
CA ALA A 43 4.03 -0.52 7.83
C ALA A 43 3.31 0.48 6.93
N MET A 44 2.09 0.14 6.54
CA MET A 44 1.18 1.05 5.87
C MET A 44 -0.21 0.99 6.51
N ASP A 45 -0.86 2.15 6.59
CA ASP A 45 -2.30 2.23 6.73
C ASP A 45 -2.89 2.52 5.34
N ILE A 46 -3.92 1.77 4.96
CA ILE A 46 -4.59 1.87 3.66
C ILE A 46 -6.10 1.95 3.90
N GLN A 47 -6.77 2.81 3.17
CA GLN A 47 -8.22 2.98 3.21
C GLN A 47 -8.73 3.22 1.80
N VAL A 48 -9.72 2.44 1.38
CA VAL A 48 -10.35 2.55 0.06
C VAL A 48 -11.80 2.96 0.26
N TRP A 49 -12.23 4.02 -0.42
CA TRP A 49 -13.63 4.38 -0.58
C TRP A 49 -14.09 3.97 -1.98
N GLY A 50 -15.26 3.36 -2.03
CA GLY A 50 -15.81 2.74 -3.23
C GLY A 50 -16.77 1.61 -2.87
N ARG A 51 -17.02 0.72 -3.83
CA ARG A 51 -17.94 -0.41 -3.66
C ARG A 51 -17.21 -1.63 -3.08
N GLY A 52 -17.86 -2.33 -2.16
CA GLY A 52 -17.41 -3.64 -1.65
C GLY A 52 -16.35 -3.55 -0.56
N TYR A 53 -15.31 -4.38 -0.68
CA TYR A 53 -14.23 -4.54 0.29
C TYR A 53 -12.87 -4.55 -0.40
N PHE A 54 -11.82 -4.42 0.38
CA PHE A 54 -10.45 -4.60 -0.10
C PHE A 54 -9.64 -5.42 0.89
N CYS A 55 -8.64 -6.12 0.37
CA CYS A 55 -7.71 -6.91 1.15
C CYS A 55 -6.32 -6.32 0.95
N ALA A 56 -5.50 -6.31 2.00
CA ALA A 56 -4.12 -5.90 1.88
C ALA A 56 -3.21 -6.73 2.79
N ASP A 57 -1.98 -6.93 2.35
CA ASP A 57 -0.96 -7.70 3.06
C ASP A 57 0.44 -7.15 2.75
N ALA A 58 1.38 -7.38 3.66
CA ALA A 58 2.76 -6.95 3.54
C ALA A 58 3.68 -8.17 3.47
N HIS A 59 4.62 -8.15 2.53
CA HIS A 59 5.75 -9.05 2.54
C HIS A 59 6.87 -8.41 3.36
N ILE A 60 7.17 -8.99 4.52
CA ILE A 60 8.23 -8.51 5.40
C ILE A 60 9.52 -9.29 5.13
N ARG A 61 10.63 -8.57 5.03
CA ARG A 61 11.96 -9.17 4.81
C ARG A 61 12.21 -10.26 5.85
N ASN A 62 12.69 -11.42 5.40
CA ASN A 62 13.01 -12.60 6.22
C ASN A 62 11.84 -13.18 7.05
N VAL A 63 10.61 -12.72 6.84
CA VAL A 63 9.40 -13.24 7.50
C VAL A 63 8.43 -13.80 6.46
N GLY A 64 8.25 -13.08 5.34
CA GLY A 64 7.29 -13.42 4.30
C GLY A 64 6.00 -12.62 4.39
N TRP A 65 4.96 -13.13 3.74
CA TRP A 65 3.60 -12.58 3.80
C TRP A 65 3.00 -12.82 5.19
N GLN A 66 2.45 -11.77 5.81
CA GLN A 66 2.04 -11.82 7.23
C GLN A 66 0.61 -12.31 7.44
N ALA A 67 -0.29 -12.08 6.47
CA ALA A 67 -1.68 -12.49 6.56
C ALA A 67 -2.01 -13.62 5.56
N PRO A 68 -3.00 -14.49 5.88
CA PRO A 68 -3.56 -15.37 4.87
C PRO A 68 -4.14 -14.54 3.71
N TYR A 69 -4.04 -15.08 2.50
CA TYR A 69 -4.64 -14.44 1.32
C TYR A 69 -6.16 -14.25 1.56
N GLY A 70 -6.65 -13.01 1.43
CA GLY A 70 -8.07 -12.68 1.64
C GLY A 70 -8.41 -12.10 3.02
N ASP A 71 -7.44 -11.58 3.78
CA ASP A 71 -7.72 -10.74 4.94
C ASP A 71 -8.18 -9.33 4.50
N CYS A 72 -9.50 -9.12 4.52
CA CYS A 72 -10.17 -7.98 3.91
C CYS A 72 -10.94 -7.13 4.93
N VAL A 73 -11.13 -5.85 4.62
CA VAL A 73 -12.00 -4.92 5.36
C VAL A 73 -12.97 -4.22 4.41
N ALA A 74 -14.10 -3.76 4.93
CA ALA A 74 -15.09 -3.05 4.14
C ALA A 74 -14.56 -1.70 3.64
N SER A 75 -15.15 -1.19 2.56
CA SER A 75 -14.95 0.18 2.09
C SER A 75 -15.07 1.19 3.25
N GLY A 76 -14.17 2.17 3.26
CA GLY A 76 -14.09 3.18 4.31
C GLY A 76 -13.45 2.70 5.61
N GLN A 77 -13.00 1.45 5.74
CA GLN A 77 -12.22 1.00 6.90
C GLN A 77 -10.72 1.09 6.64
N VAL A 78 -9.94 1.35 7.71
CA VAL A 78 -8.48 1.35 7.65
C VAL A 78 -7.97 -0.08 7.81
N LYS A 79 -7.17 -0.54 6.84
CA LYS A 79 -6.36 -1.76 6.92
C LYS A 79 -4.91 -1.38 7.21
N ARG A 80 -4.39 -1.81 8.36
CA ARG A 80 -2.95 -1.75 8.65
C ARG A 80 -2.27 -3.03 8.21
N VAL A 81 -1.13 -2.89 7.54
CA VAL A 81 -0.23 -3.99 7.14
C VAL A 81 1.20 -3.67 7.55
N GLY A 82 2.02 -4.70 7.74
CA GLY A 82 3.40 -4.56 8.17
C GLY A 82 3.56 -4.44 9.69
N THR A 83 4.70 -3.91 10.12
CA THR A 83 5.08 -3.76 11.53
C THR A 83 5.46 -2.33 11.87
N VAL A 84 5.15 -1.86 13.06
CA VAL A 84 5.44 -0.48 13.49
C VAL A 84 6.59 -0.49 14.48
N GLY A 85 7.70 0.15 14.15
CA GLY A 85 8.81 0.38 15.08
C GLY A 85 9.64 -0.86 15.41
N GLN A 86 9.51 -1.92 14.60
CA GLN A 86 10.23 -3.19 14.80
C GLN A 86 11.52 -3.29 13.96
N ALA A 87 11.87 -2.27 13.19
CA ALA A 87 13.00 -2.29 12.27
C ALA A 87 12.94 -3.46 11.26
N LEU A 88 11.72 -3.85 10.86
CA LEU A 88 11.46 -4.88 9.87
C LEU A 88 10.95 -4.23 8.57
N PRO A 89 11.77 -4.19 7.50
CA PRO A 89 11.38 -3.61 6.23
C PRO A 89 10.28 -4.41 5.52
N MET A 90 9.31 -3.68 4.96
CA MET A 90 8.46 -4.20 3.89
C MET A 90 9.29 -4.29 2.61
N GLU A 91 9.19 -5.42 1.91
CA GLU A 91 9.72 -5.59 0.55
C GLU A 91 8.64 -5.35 -0.50
N ALA A 92 7.39 -5.70 -0.17
CA ALA A 92 6.22 -5.46 -1.01
C ALA A 92 4.95 -5.24 -0.20
N VAL A 93 4.00 -4.55 -0.81
CA VAL A 93 2.60 -4.49 -0.39
C VAL A 93 1.72 -5.11 -1.48
N ARG A 94 0.78 -5.95 -1.08
CA ARG A 94 -0.21 -6.58 -1.97
C ARG A 94 -1.59 -6.05 -1.62
N ILE A 95 -2.34 -5.61 -2.62
CA ILE A 95 -3.69 -5.07 -2.44
C ILE A 95 -4.63 -5.74 -3.45
N THR A 96 -5.80 -6.15 -2.99
CA THR A 96 -6.88 -6.68 -3.83
C THR A 96 -8.14 -5.88 -3.60
N LEU A 97 -8.78 -5.38 -4.66
CA LEU A 97 -10.10 -4.79 -4.61
C LEU A 97 -11.14 -5.83 -5.04
N SER A 98 -12.30 -5.85 -4.37
CA SER A 98 -13.44 -6.64 -4.86
C SER A 98 -14.11 -6.02 -6.09
N TYR A 99 -13.92 -4.70 -6.29
CA TYR A 99 -14.47 -3.92 -7.40
C TYR A 99 -13.50 -2.80 -7.79
N GLY A 100 -13.39 -2.53 -9.09
CA GLY A 100 -12.51 -1.51 -9.65
C GLY A 100 -11.08 -2.02 -9.84
N SER A 101 -10.18 -1.12 -10.20
CA SER A 101 -8.76 -1.45 -10.40
C SER A 101 -7.85 -0.39 -9.82
N LEU A 102 -6.66 -0.80 -9.41
CA LEU A 102 -5.60 0.08 -8.93
C LEU A 102 -4.48 0.18 -9.96
N GLU A 103 -3.80 1.32 -9.92
CA GLU A 103 -2.43 1.50 -10.36
C GLU A 103 -1.55 1.69 -9.13
N GLY A 104 -0.41 1.01 -9.09
CA GLY A 104 0.60 1.20 -8.05
C GLY A 104 2.01 1.30 -8.61
N ILE A 105 2.83 2.18 -8.03
CA ILE A 105 4.26 2.34 -8.35
C ILE A 105 5.04 2.27 -7.05
N GLY A 106 6.17 1.57 -7.07
CA GLY A 106 7.09 1.48 -5.93
C GLY A 106 8.44 2.12 -6.23
N HIS A 107 9.12 2.64 -5.22
CA HIS A 107 10.56 2.86 -5.25
C HIS A 107 11.23 1.84 -4.34
N VAL A 108 12.15 1.05 -4.91
CA VAL A 108 12.84 -0.04 -4.20
C VAL A 108 14.33 0.25 -4.12
N GLN A 109 14.89 0.07 -2.93
CA GLN A 109 16.32 0.24 -2.66
C GLN A 109 17.19 -0.50 -3.70
N ASP A 110 18.18 0.22 -4.25
CA ASP A 110 19.12 -0.24 -5.28
C ASP A 110 18.51 -0.69 -6.62
N ILE A 111 17.19 -0.55 -6.80
CA ILE A 111 16.48 -0.87 -8.05
C ILE A 111 15.90 0.41 -8.67
N GLY A 112 15.39 1.31 -7.85
CA GLY A 112 14.71 2.52 -8.28
C GLY A 112 13.21 2.29 -8.47
N TRP A 113 12.62 3.02 -9.42
CA TRP A 113 11.19 2.99 -9.70
C TRP A 113 10.78 1.70 -10.41
N ILE A 114 9.71 1.06 -9.91
CA ILE A 114 9.11 -0.14 -10.50
C ILE A 114 7.58 -0.01 -10.63
N GLY A 115 7.01 -0.71 -11.61
CA GLY A 115 5.62 -0.54 -12.03
C GLY A 115 5.50 0.34 -13.27
N PRO A 116 4.31 0.88 -13.59
CA PRO A 116 3.06 0.73 -12.84
C PRO A 116 2.51 -0.70 -12.86
N PHE A 117 2.11 -1.19 -11.70
CA PHE A 117 1.32 -2.41 -11.54
C PHE A 117 -0.15 -2.05 -11.66
N ARG A 118 -0.91 -2.77 -12.50
CA ARG A 118 -2.33 -2.47 -12.74
C ARG A 118 -3.19 -3.71 -12.61
N GLY A 119 -4.38 -3.53 -12.03
CA GLY A 119 -5.38 -4.58 -11.88
C GLY A 119 -6.22 -4.41 -10.62
N ASP A 120 -7.19 -5.30 -10.44
CA ASP A 120 -7.93 -5.48 -9.19
C ASP A 120 -7.03 -6.12 -8.11
N HIS A 121 -6.05 -6.91 -8.51
CA HIS A 121 -5.01 -7.50 -7.67
C HIS A 121 -3.62 -6.99 -8.08
N ILE A 122 -2.96 -6.22 -7.21
CA ILE A 122 -1.61 -5.71 -7.46
C ILE A 122 -0.65 -6.06 -6.33
N THR A 123 0.62 -6.24 -6.67
CA THR A 123 1.73 -6.30 -5.71
C THR A 123 2.75 -5.24 -6.11
N VAL A 124 3.01 -4.30 -5.21
CA VAL A 124 3.96 -3.20 -5.40
C VAL A 124 5.19 -3.49 -4.54
N GLY A 125 6.35 -3.69 -5.16
CA GLY A 125 7.60 -4.02 -4.47
C GLY A 125 8.28 -5.26 -5.04
N THR A 126 9.14 -5.86 -4.23
CA THR A 126 9.80 -7.14 -4.51
C THR A 126 9.49 -8.15 -3.41
N THR A 127 9.72 -9.43 -3.67
CA THR A 127 9.58 -10.48 -2.66
C THR A 127 10.82 -11.36 -2.66
N GLY A 128 11.38 -11.61 -1.47
CA GLY A 128 12.54 -12.49 -1.27
C GLY A 128 13.87 -11.94 -1.76
N GLN A 129 13.93 -10.64 -2.14
CA GLN A 129 15.16 -10.03 -2.67
C GLN A 129 16.00 -9.31 -1.61
N GLY A 130 15.52 -9.19 -0.37
CA GLY A 130 16.24 -8.48 0.67
C GLY A 130 16.31 -6.97 0.43
N LYS A 131 15.38 -6.37 -0.32
CA LYS A 131 15.38 -4.94 -0.70
C LYS A 131 14.26 -4.16 -0.03
N ASN A 132 14.56 -2.96 0.46
CA ASN A 132 13.57 -2.11 1.11
C ASN A 132 12.60 -1.54 0.06
N LEU A 133 11.30 -1.64 0.32
CA LEU A 133 10.33 -0.74 -0.28
C LEU A 133 10.44 0.61 0.43
N GLU A 134 10.78 1.67 -0.30
CA GLU A 134 11.00 3.01 0.28
C GLU A 134 9.82 3.95 0.07
N LEU A 135 9.10 3.77 -1.05
CA LEU A 135 7.95 4.59 -1.43
C LEU A 135 6.90 3.77 -2.17
N VAL A 136 5.64 4.12 -1.94
CA VAL A 136 4.50 3.61 -2.71
C VAL A 136 3.62 4.77 -3.20
N THR A 137 3.10 4.64 -4.41
CA THR A 137 1.91 5.36 -4.88
C THR A 137 0.80 4.36 -5.18
N LEU A 138 -0.45 4.73 -4.92
CA LEU A 138 -1.65 3.96 -5.26
C LEU A 138 -2.70 4.91 -5.81
N LYS A 139 -3.35 4.52 -6.90
CA LYS A 139 -4.43 5.29 -7.52
C LYS A 139 -5.50 4.36 -8.02
N VAL A 140 -6.78 4.68 -7.79
CA VAL A 140 -7.88 3.97 -8.45
C VAL A 140 -7.97 4.42 -9.92
N ILE A 141 -8.10 3.46 -10.86
CA ILE A 141 -8.04 3.70 -12.31
C ILE A 141 -9.28 3.22 -13.10
N GLY A 142 -10.38 2.88 -12.44
CA GLY A 142 -11.63 2.46 -13.08
C GLY A 142 -12.73 2.17 -12.09
#